data_AF-A0A3S9HFW8-F1
#
_entry.id   AF-A0A3S9HFW8-F1
#
_cell.length_a   1.000
_cell.length_b   1.000
_cell.length_c   1.000
_cell.angle_alpha   90.00
_cell.angle_beta   90.00
_cell.angle_gamma   90.00
#
_symmetry.space_group_name_H-M   'P 1'
#
loop_
_entity.id
_entity.type
_entity.pdbx_description
1 polymer ?
#
loop_
_entity_poly.entity_id
_entity_poly.type
_entity_poly.pdbx_seq_one_letter_code
_entity_poly.pdbx_strand_id
1 'polypeptide(L)' 'MSKLDWQLHSLKELSAVLTDATVLHSQAIGASVLYQITHQGVEKLAISLSDGQALIIETRQPSHPERRRLPVDKESV' A
#
# COMPACT_ATOMS: atom_id res chain seq x y z
N MET A 1 13.43 6.39 6.78
CA MET A 1 12.03 6.82 6.69
C MET A 1 11.35 5.99 5.62
N SER A 2 10.46 5.08 6.03
CA SER A 2 9.64 4.31 5.08
C SER A 2 8.75 5.29 4.32
N LYS A 3 8.76 5.24 2.99
CA LYS A 3 7.85 6.05 2.18
C LYS A 3 6.48 5.38 2.20
N LEU A 4 5.45 6.15 2.52
CA LEU A 4 4.08 5.73 2.35
C LEU A 4 3.72 5.96 0.89
N ASP A 5 3.24 4.92 0.21
CA ASP A 5 2.55 5.06 -1.06
C ASP A 5 1.06 5.17 -0.74
N TRP A 6 0.41 6.23 -1.22
CA TRP A 6 -1.02 6.40 -1.06
C TRP A 6 -1.68 6.74 -2.39
N GLN A 7 -2.89 6.22 -2.59
CA GLN A 7 -3.66 6.39 -3.82
C GLN A 7 -5.12 6.63 -3.49
N LEU A 8 -5.75 7.53 -4.24
CA LEU A 8 -7.19 7.74 -4.21
C LEU A 8 -7.85 6.79 -5.20
N HIS A 9 -8.88 6.11 -4.71
CA HIS A 9 -9.72 5.18 -5.44
C HIS A 9 -11.18 5.57 -5.24
N SER A 10 -12.06 4.99 -6.03
CA SER A 10 -13.50 5.03 -5.77
C SER A 10 -13.89 4.05 -4.67
N LEU A 11 -15.03 4.30 -4.01
CA LEU A 11 -15.58 3.35 -3.04
C LEU A 11 -15.89 1.97 -3.66
N LYS A 12 -16.22 1.93 -4.96
CA LYS A 12 -16.45 0.68 -5.69
C LYS A 12 -15.17 -0.16 -5.79
N GLU A 13 -14.04 0.46 -6.10
CA GLU A 13 -12.75 -0.24 -6.13
C GLU A 13 -12.35 -0.70 -4.73
N LEU A 14 -12.59 0.13 -3.71
CA LEU A 14 -12.38 -0.29 -2.33
C LEU A 14 -13.22 -1.53 -1.97
N SER A 15 -14.51 -1.57 -2.35
CA SER A 15 -15.34 -2.75 -2.09
C SER A 15 -14.82 -4.02 -2.75
N ALA A 16 -14.23 -3.90 -3.96
CA ALA A 16 -13.60 -5.04 -4.62
C ALA A 16 -12.37 -5.51 -3.83
N VAL A 17 -11.50 -4.58 -3.41
CA VAL A 17 -10.33 -4.91 -2.57
C VAL A 17 -10.76 -5.57 -1.25
N LEU A 18 -11.79 -5.05 -0.59
CA LEU A 18 -12.29 -5.59 0.67
C LEU A 18 -12.91 -6.99 0.53
N THR A 19 -13.37 -7.36 -0.66
CA THR A 19 -13.92 -8.71 -0.93
C THR A 19 -12.83 -9.78 -0.88
N ASP A 20 -11.64 -9.44 -1.37
CA ASP A 20 -10.49 -10.36 -1.45
C ASP A 20 -9.46 -10.15 -0.31
N ALA A 21 -9.72 -9.19 0.59
CA ALA A 21 -8.83 -8.85 1.70
C ALA A 21 -9.30 -9.48 3.02
N THR A 22 -8.33 -9.73 3.91
CA THR A 22 -8.63 -10.03 5.31
C THR A 22 -8.70 -8.72 6.09
N VAL A 23 -9.85 -8.41 6.69
CA VAL A 23 -10.00 -7.25 7.55
C VAL A 23 -9.50 -7.58 8.95
N LEU A 24 -8.44 -6.89 9.39
CA LEU A 24 -7.87 -7.02 10.73
C LEU A 24 -8.58 -6.11 11.73
N HIS A 25 -8.93 -4.91 11.29
CA HIS A 25 -9.61 -3.91 12.11
C HIS A 25 -10.47 -3.00 11.25
N SER A 26 -11.59 -2.51 11.80
CA SER A 26 -12.42 -1.50 11.16
C SER A 26 -13.00 -0.54 12.20
N GLN A 27 -12.96 0.76 11.91
CA GLN A 27 -13.49 1.79 12.79
C GLN A 27 -14.11 2.94 12.01
N ALA A 28 -15.32 3.34 12.38
CA ALA A 28 -15.94 4.55 11.89
C ALA A 28 -15.38 5.78 12.64
N ILE A 29 -14.95 6.79 11.89
CA ILE A 29 -14.40 8.05 12.42
C ILE A 29 -15.13 9.20 11.70
N GLY A 30 -16.11 9.79 12.37
CA GLY A 30 -16.99 10.78 11.77
C GLY A 30 -17.79 10.19 10.61
N ALA A 31 -17.68 10.79 9.42
CA ALA A 31 -18.33 10.32 8.20
C ALA A 31 -17.45 9.37 7.35
N SER A 32 -16.30 8.96 7.89
CA SER A 32 -15.33 8.08 7.23
C SER A 32 -15.22 6.75 7.96
N VAL A 33 -14.72 5.71 7.27
CA VAL A 33 -14.44 4.41 7.89
C VAL A 33 -13.00 4.01 7.56
N LEU A 34 -12.22 3.76 8.60
CA LEU A 34 -10.88 3.20 8.51
C LEU A 34 -10.96 1.68 8.53
N TYR A 35 -10.24 1.04 7.63
CA TYR A 35 -10.02 -0.39 7.56
C TYR A 35 -8.53 -0.67 7.59
N GLN A 36 -8.11 -1.53 8.51
CA GLN A 36 -6.80 -2.17 8.46
C GLN A 36 -6.98 -3.55 7.86
N ILE A 37 -6.32 -3.79 6.74
CA ILE A 37 -6.54 -5.00 5.95
C ILE A 37 -5.21 -5.64 5.56
N THR A 38 -5.24 -6.94 5.33
CA THR A 38 -4.19 -7.65 4.60
C THR A 38 -4.74 -8.07 3.26
N HIS A 39 -4.13 -7.60 2.18
CA HIS A 39 -4.52 -7.93 0.81
C HIS A 39 -3.28 -8.39 0.05
N GLN A 40 -3.33 -9.60 -0.52
CA GLN A 40 -2.19 -10.24 -1.19
C GLN A 40 -0.92 -10.36 -0.31
N GLY A 41 -1.11 -10.59 1.00
CA GLY A 41 -0.01 -10.72 1.96
C GLY A 41 0.66 -9.39 2.35
N VAL A 42 0.14 -8.25 1.88
CA VAL A 42 0.60 -6.91 2.24
C VAL A 42 -0.42 -6.25 3.15
N GLU A 43 0.06 -5.67 4.25
CA GLU A 43 -0.76 -4.86 5.15
C GLU A 43 -1.02 -3.48 4.54
N LYS A 44 -2.29 -3.08 4.53
CA LYS A 44 -2.76 -1.82 3.96
C LYS A 44 -3.72 -1.14 4.93
N LEU A 45 -3.75 0.18 4.88
CA LEU A 45 -4.80 0.98 5.49
C LEU A 45 -5.70 1.53 4.40
N ALA A 46 -6.99 1.30 4.49
CA ALA A 46 -7.98 1.88 3.59
C ALA A 46 -8.93 2.78 4.36
N ILE A 47 -9.26 3.95 3.81
CA ILE A 47 -10.17 4.90 4.42
C ILE A 47 -11.27 5.20 3.41
N SER A 48 -12.51 4.83 3.70
CA SER A 48 -13.65 5.32 2.91
C SER A 48 -13.98 6.74 3.34
N LEU A 49 -14.08 7.64 2.37
CA LEU A 49 -14.41 9.05 2.56
C LEU A 49 -15.89 9.29 2.27
N SER A 50 -16.44 10.36 2.86
CA SER A 50 -17.86 10.69 2.76
C SER A 50 -18.31 11.15 1.37
N ASP A 51 -17.36 11.49 0.50
CA ASP A 51 -17.59 11.93 -0.89
C ASP A 51 -17.62 10.75 -1.89
N GLY A 52 -17.58 9.51 -1.41
CA GLY A 52 -17.57 8.31 -2.24
C GLY A 52 -16.19 7.93 -2.77
N GLN A 53 -15.14 8.59 -2.32
CA GLN A 53 -13.76 8.19 -2.57
C GLN A 53 -13.24 7.27 -1.46
N ALA A 54 -12.11 6.66 -1.72
CA ALA A 54 -11.37 5.84 -0.79
C ALA A 54 -9.88 6.16 -0.89
N LEU A 55 -9.19 6.30 0.24
CA LEU A 55 -7.74 6.42 0.29
C LEU A 55 -7.16 5.07 0.69
N ILE A 56 -6.30 4.50 -0.14
CA ILE A 56 -5.55 3.27 0.20
C ILE A 56 -4.10 3.66 0.42
N ILE A 57 -3.54 3.23 1.55
CA ILE A 57 -2.19 3.54 2.01
C ILE A 57 -1.45 2.23 2.20
N GLU A 58 -0.27 2.15 1.60
CA GLU A 58 0.65 1.02 1.68
C GLU A 58 2.00 1.50 2.20
N THR A 59 2.59 0.73 3.11
CA THR A 59 3.99 0.98 3.50
C THR A 59 4.90 0.36 2.46
N ARG A 60 5.60 1.19 1.67
CA ARG A 60 6.64 0.67 0.78
C ARG A 60 7.78 0.14 1.65
N GLN A 61 7.96 -1.19 1.68
CA GLN A 61 9.19 -1.76 2.24
C GLN A 61 10.35 -1.18 1.44
N PRO A 62 11.40 -0.63 2.08
CA PRO A 62 12.54 -0.11 1.36
C PRO A 62 13.09 -1.26 0.50
N SER A 63 13.04 -1.09 -0.82
CA SER A 63 13.65 -2.01 -1.77
C SER A 63 15.09 -2.23 -1.32
N HIS A 64 15.43 -3.48 -0.99
CA HIS A 64 16.79 -3.88 -0.64
C HIS A 64 17.74 -3.29 -1.69
N PRO A 65 18.79 -2.55 -1.30
CA PRO A 65 19.64 -1.87 -2.27
C PRO A 65 20.22 -2.91 -3.21
N GLU A 66 19.83 -2.84 -4.48
CA GLU A 66 20.38 -3.68 -5.52
C GLU A 66 21.88 -3.38 -5.57
N ARG A 67 22.71 -4.36 -5.20
CA ARG A 67 24.17 -4.23 -5.30
C ARG A 67 24.49 -4.01 -6.77
N ARG A 68 24.68 -2.75 -7.15
CA ARG A 68 25.18 -2.35 -8.46
C ARG A 68 26.54 -3.03 -8.63
N ARG A 69 26.58 -4.13 -9.40
CA ARG A 69 27.84 -4.75 -9.81
C ARG A 69 28.50 -3.76 -10.75
N LEU A 70 29.52 -3.06 -10.25
CA LEU A 70 30.44 -2.34 -11.12
C LEU A 70 31.08 -3.38 -12.04
N PRO A 71 31.11 -3.15 -13.37
CA PRO A 71 31.92 -3.98 -14.23
C PRO A 71 33.36 -3.90 -13.73
N VAL A 72 33.95 -5.04 -13.36
CA VAL A 72 35.38 -5.14 -13.13
C VAL A 72 35.99 -5.02 -14.51
N ASP A 73 36.51 -3.83 -14.79
CA ASP A 73 37.29 -3.57 -15.98
C ASP A 73 38.53 -4.46 -15.93
N LYS A 74 38.54 -5.51 -16.74
CA LYS A 74 39.72 -6.33 -16.98
C LYS A 74 40.51 -5.71 -18.12
N GLU A 75 41.13 -4.57 -17.87
CA GLU A 75 42.30 -4.17 -18.64
C GLU A 75 43.54 -4.73 -17.93
N SER A 76 43.88 -5.95 -18.35
CA SER A 76 45.22 -6.50 -18.24
C SER A 76 45.83 -6.47 -19.64
N VAL A 77 47.14 -6.15 -19.66
CA VAL A 77 48.12 -6.16 -20.76
C VAL A 77 48.39 -4.78 -21.36
#